data_AF-A0A957GCK4-F1
#
_entry.id   AF-A0A957GCK4-F1
#
_cell.length_a   1.000
_cell.length_b   1.000
_cell.length_c   1.000
_cell.angle_alpha   90.00
_cell.angle_beta   90.00
_cell.angle_gamma   90.00
#
_symmetry.space_group_name_H-M   'P 1'
#
loop_
_entity.id
_entity.type
_entity.pdbx_description
1 polymer ?
#
loop_
_entity_poly.entity_id
_entity_poly.type
_entity_poly.pdbx_seq_one_letter_code
_entity_poly.pdbx_strand_id
1 'polypeptide(L)'
;IIDINMGCSTRKVSGRGAGVGMMPQPELVRDTFSLLTKHLRVPVTGKIRLGWDDDQRNYADIARIMEDNGAALIAMHARTKVQKYGGEADWDEIARLREIVSVPVIGNGDVQTPADIDRMKTHTGCNAVMIGRAAIGNPWIFARRTRESLTFAELLATIRQHQAEMMAYYGRRGISAFRKHLKRYLEDLPLLESLLTPLMMAASAAEVQDLLAIAEQRVSQFAGPPHQVHLAQLLRRPQPDSLARH
;
A
#
# COMPACT_ATOMS: atom_id res chain seq x y z
N ILE A 1 1.43 -9.99 17.20
CA ILE A 1 0.11 -9.74 16.57
C ILE A 1 -0.05 -10.75 15.45
N ILE A 2 -1.23 -11.32 15.27
CA ILE A 2 -1.60 -12.17 14.13
C ILE A 2 -2.78 -11.52 13.43
N ASP A 3 -2.67 -11.25 12.13
CA ASP A 3 -3.74 -10.61 11.34
C ASP A 3 -4.38 -11.63 10.38
N ILE A 4 -5.70 -11.72 10.42
CA ILE A 4 -6.49 -12.63 9.58
C ILE A 4 -6.93 -11.89 8.32
N ASN A 5 -6.41 -12.35 7.18
CA ASN A 5 -6.75 -11.79 5.88
C ASN A 5 -8.15 -12.26 5.44
N MET A 6 -9.09 -11.32 5.47
CA MET A 6 -10.44 -11.47 4.93
C MET A 6 -10.71 -10.44 3.80
N GLY A 7 -9.64 -9.92 3.18
CA GLY A 7 -9.73 -8.84 2.18
C GLY A 7 -9.19 -9.21 0.80
N CYS A 8 -8.45 -10.30 0.64
CA CYS A 8 -7.89 -10.70 -0.65
C CYS A 8 -9.00 -11.08 -1.64
N SER A 9 -9.06 -10.37 -2.78
CA SER A 9 -10.07 -10.56 -3.85
C SER A 9 -9.62 -11.51 -4.98
N THR A 10 -8.38 -12.03 -4.91
CA THR A 10 -7.85 -12.88 -5.98
C THR A 10 -8.60 -14.21 -6.06
N ARG A 11 -8.99 -14.64 -7.26
CA ARG A 11 -9.80 -15.86 -7.47
C ARG A 11 -9.19 -17.11 -6.84
N LYS A 12 -7.86 -17.23 -6.86
CA LYS A 12 -7.11 -18.37 -6.27
C LYS A 12 -7.25 -18.46 -4.75
N VAL A 13 -7.54 -17.34 -4.09
CA VAL A 13 -7.73 -17.26 -2.63
C VAL A 13 -9.23 -17.25 -2.31
N SER A 14 -9.96 -16.27 -2.86
CA SER A 14 -11.39 -16.07 -2.57
C SER A 14 -12.27 -17.22 -3.05
N GLY A 15 -11.93 -17.84 -4.19
CA GLY A 15 -12.69 -18.98 -4.73
C GLY A 15 -12.50 -20.28 -3.95
N ARG A 16 -11.56 -20.33 -3.00
CA ARG A 16 -11.33 -21.48 -2.10
C ARG A 16 -11.86 -21.23 -0.68
N GLY A 17 -12.68 -20.19 -0.49
CA GLY A 17 -13.23 -19.82 0.82
C GLY A 17 -12.25 -19.09 1.75
N ALA A 18 -11.09 -18.64 1.26
CA ALA A 18 -10.12 -17.84 2.02
C ALA A 18 -10.16 -16.36 1.62
N GLY A 19 -9.49 -15.47 2.36
CA GLY A 19 -9.57 -14.03 2.05
C GLY A 19 -11.01 -13.55 2.21
N VAL A 20 -11.47 -12.70 1.29
CA VAL A 20 -12.88 -12.23 1.30
C VAL A 20 -13.89 -13.36 1.09
N GLY A 21 -13.45 -14.55 0.63
CA GLY A 21 -14.31 -15.74 0.56
C GLY A 21 -14.70 -16.33 1.91
N MET A 22 -14.08 -15.87 3.01
CA MET A 22 -14.53 -16.20 4.36
C MET A 22 -15.77 -15.41 4.78
N MET A 23 -15.95 -14.19 4.26
CA MET A 23 -17.03 -13.29 4.70
C MET A 23 -18.44 -13.85 4.45
N PRO A 24 -18.73 -14.59 3.36
CA PRO A 24 -20.03 -15.26 3.20
C PRO A 24 -20.29 -16.41 4.19
N GLN A 25 -19.32 -16.78 5.04
CA GLN A 25 -19.41 -17.87 6.02
C GLN A 25 -19.20 -17.32 7.45
N PRO A 26 -20.20 -16.66 8.05
CA PRO A 26 -20.05 -16.02 9.37
C PRO A 26 -19.61 -16.98 10.48
N GLU A 27 -20.06 -18.23 10.43
CA GLU A 27 -19.65 -19.27 11.39
C GLU A 27 -18.16 -19.59 11.31
N LEU A 28 -17.59 -19.65 10.10
CA LEU A 28 -16.16 -19.84 9.91
C LEU A 28 -15.36 -18.69 10.53
N VAL A 29 -15.84 -17.45 10.40
CA VAL A 29 -15.20 -16.28 11.01
C VAL A 29 -15.27 -16.37 12.53
N ARG A 30 -16.45 -16.65 13.10
CA ARG A 30 -16.63 -16.85 14.54
C ARG A 30 -15.67 -17.91 15.08
N ASP A 31 -15.69 -19.09 14.48
CA ASP A 31 -14.91 -20.23 14.96
C ASP A 31 -13.40 -19.97 14.82
N THR A 32 -12.98 -19.28 13.75
CA THR A 32 -11.58 -18.85 13.56
C THR A 32 -11.13 -17.89 14.65
N PHE A 33 -11.88 -16.81 14.89
CA PHE A 33 -11.49 -15.82 15.90
C PHE A 33 -11.55 -16.42 17.30
N SER A 34 -12.63 -17.14 17.65
CA SER A 34 -12.79 -17.80 18.94
C SER A 34 -11.64 -18.76 19.25
N LEU A 35 -11.25 -19.60 18.29
CA LEU A 35 -10.13 -20.53 18.44
C LEU A 35 -8.81 -19.78 18.65
N LEU A 36 -8.52 -18.79 17.80
CA LEU A 36 -7.24 -18.09 17.83
C LEU A 36 -7.08 -17.25 19.10
N THR A 37 -8.11 -16.49 19.49
CA THR A 37 -8.06 -15.61 20.66
C THR A 37 -8.04 -16.38 21.97
N LYS A 38 -8.67 -17.57 22.01
CA LYS A 38 -8.57 -18.48 23.16
C LYS A 38 -7.18 -19.05 23.37
N HIS A 39 -6.44 -19.34 22.30
CA HIS A 39 -5.17 -20.09 22.37
C HIS A 39 -3.92 -19.23 22.24
N LEU A 40 -4.00 -18.04 21.63
CA LEU A 40 -2.86 -17.16 21.40
C LEU A 40 -2.79 -16.07 22.46
N ARG A 41 -1.58 -15.79 22.95
CA ARG A 41 -1.31 -14.69 23.88
C ARG A 41 -1.02 -13.35 23.18
N VAL A 42 -0.99 -13.34 21.85
CA VAL A 42 -0.78 -12.14 21.04
C VAL A 42 -2.11 -11.65 20.48
N PRO A 43 -2.30 -10.33 20.26
CA PRO A 43 -3.53 -9.81 19.68
C PRO A 43 -3.82 -10.43 18.31
N VAL A 44 -5.06 -10.86 18.12
CA VAL A 44 -5.59 -11.32 16.83
C VAL A 44 -6.39 -10.19 16.21
N THR A 45 -6.07 -9.82 14.98
CA THR A 45 -6.71 -8.72 14.25
C THR A 45 -7.27 -9.25 12.93
N GLY A 46 -8.12 -8.49 12.26
CA GLY A 46 -8.58 -8.89 10.93
C GLY A 46 -8.67 -7.74 9.94
N LYS A 47 -8.37 -8.06 8.69
CA LYS A 47 -8.51 -7.12 7.57
C LYS A 47 -9.60 -7.57 6.63
N ILE A 48 -10.69 -6.80 6.55
CA ILE A 48 -11.89 -7.09 5.76
C ILE A 48 -12.02 -6.18 4.52
N ARG A 49 -13.00 -6.52 3.69
CA ARG A 49 -13.59 -5.66 2.64
C ARG A 49 -15.02 -5.29 3.03
N LEU A 50 -15.74 -4.53 2.19
CA LEU A 50 -17.17 -4.29 2.38
C LEU A 50 -18.00 -5.58 2.28
N GLY A 51 -17.52 -6.56 1.52
CA GLY A 51 -18.24 -7.78 1.22
C GLY A 51 -17.86 -8.34 -0.15
N TRP A 52 -18.69 -9.23 -0.69
CA TRP A 52 -18.40 -9.89 -1.97
C TRP A 52 -18.64 -8.96 -3.17
N ASP A 53 -19.80 -8.33 -3.19
CA ASP A 53 -20.27 -7.35 -4.19
C ASP A 53 -21.21 -6.35 -3.50
N ASP A 54 -21.86 -5.49 -4.28
CA ASP A 54 -22.75 -4.45 -3.75
C ASP A 54 -24.07 -5.00 -3.18
N ASP A 55 -24.49 -6.18 -3.61
CA ASP A 55 -25.67 -6.88 -3.08
C ASP A 55 -25.36 -7.59 -1.75
N GLN A 56 -24.08 -7.93 -1.51
CA GLN A 56 -23.61 -8.66 -0.32
C GLN A 56 -22.54 -7.88 0.45
N ARG A 57 -22.88 -6.67 0.92
CA ARG A 57 -22.05 -5.83 1.80
C ARG A 57 -22.18 -6.24 3.29
N ASN A 58 -21.74 -7.43 3.64
CA ASN A 58 -21.93 -8.00 4.98
C ASN A 58 -20.82 -7.66 6.01
N TYR A 59 -20.03 -6.60 5.76
CA TYR A 59 -18.92 -6.22 6.66
C TYR A 59 -19.36 -5.92 8.09
N ALA A 60 -20.57 -5.37 8.29
CA ALA A 60 -21.07 -4.99 9.61
C ALA A 60 -21.27 -6.21 10.52
N ASP A 61 -21.93 -7.25 10.01
CA ASP A 61 -22.14 -8.50 10.74
C ASP A 61 -20.82 -9.21 11.01
N ILE A 62 -19.93 -9.26 10.00
CA ILE A 62 -18.60 -9.86 10.15
C ILE A 62 -17.76 -9.12 11.19
N ALA A 63 -17.80 -7.79 11.21
CA ALA A 63 -17.06 -6.99 12.18
C ALA A 63 -17.53 -7.23 13.62
N ARG A 64 -18.84 -7.30 13.85
CA ARG A 64 -19.41 -7.65 15.16
C ARG A 64 -19.02 -9.05 15.59
N ILE A 65 -19.11 -10.04 14.69
CA ILE A 65 -18.67 -11.41 14.97
C ILE A 65 -17.19 -11.45 15.35
N MET A 66 -16.33 -10.71 14.63
CA MET A 66 -14.91 -10.61 14.97
C MET A 66 -14.71 -10.04 16.38
N GLU A 67 -15.35 -8.91 16.69
CA GLU A 67 -15.26 -8.24 18.00
C GLU A 67 -15.76 -9.14 19.13
N ASP A 68 -16.96 -9.73 18.99
CA ASP A 68 -17.57 -10.64 19.97
C ASP A 68 -16.70 -11.88 20.26
N ASN A 69 -15.82 -12.25 19.31
CA ASN A 69 -14.91 -13.39 19.42
C ASN A 69 -13.45 -12.96 19.68
N GLY A 70 -13.25 -11.73 20.16
CA GLY A 70 -11.99 -11.26 20.73
C GLY A 70 -11.00 -10.64 19.74
N ALA A 71 -11.45 -10.23 18.55
CA ALA A 71 -10.62 -9.44 17.66
C ALA A 71 -10.17 -8.15 18.36
N ALA A 72 -8.88 -7.84 18.30
CA ALA A 72 -8.30 -6.68 18.96
C ALA A 72 -8.32 -5.42 18.09
N LEU A 73 -8.51 -5.56 16.78
CA LEU A 73 -8.50 -4.47 15.79
C LEU A 73 -9.11 -4.94 14.47
N ILE A 74 -9.80 -4.03 13.77
CA ILE A 74 -10.36 -4.28 12.44
C ILE A 74 -9.81 -3.27 11.43
N ALA A 75 -9.22 -3.75 10.34
CA ALA A 75 -8.84 -2.92 9.20
C ALA A 75 -9.81 -3.15 8.04
N MET A 76 -10.36 -2.10 7.45
CA MET A 76 -11.31 -2.26 6.34
C MET A 76 -10.82 -1.59 5.06
N HIS A 77 -10.66 -2.39 4.00
CA HIS A 77 -10.61 -1.82 2.65
C HIS A 77 -12.04 -1.53 2.22
N ALA A 78 -12.40 -0.26 2.08
CA ALA A 78 -13.75 0.17 1.71
C ALA A 78 -14.09 -0.06 0.22
N ARG A 79 -13.90 -1.29 -0.24
CA ARG A 79 -14.36 -1.79 -1.54
C ARG A 79 -14.88 -3.20 -1.36
N THR A 80 -15.82 -3.60 -2.22
CA THR A 80 -16.25 -5.00 -2.35
C THR A 80 -15.17 -5.84 -3.05
N LYS A 81 -15.28 -7.16 -3.03
CA LYS A 81 -14.36 -8.04 -3.76
C LYS A 81 -14.44 -7.80 -5.27
N VAL A 82 -15.64 -7.62 -5.83
CA VAL A 82 -15.86 -7.44 -7.28
C VAL A 82 -15.18 -6.18 -7.80
N GLN A 83 -15.28 -5.07 -7.04
CA GLN A 83 -14.60 -3.82 -7.39
C GLN A 83 -13.08 -3.98 -7.49
N LYS A 84 -12.48 -4.91 -6.73
CA LYS A 84 -11.02 -5.11 -6.61
C LYS A 84 -10.29 -3.79 -6.25
N TYR A 85 -9.86 -3.08 -7.27
CA TYR A 85 -9.12 -1.80 -7.23
C TYR A 85 -9.77 -0.70 -8.08
N GLY A 86 -10.85 -1.01 -8.81
CA GLY A 86 -11.64 -0.05 -9.58
C GLY A 86 -12.68 0.65 -8.73
N GLY A 87 -13.35 1.64 -9.32
CA GLY A 87 -14.24 2.55 -8.59
C GLY A 87 -13.51 3.30 -7.47
N GLU A 88 -14.28 3.94 -6.60
CA GLU A 88 -13.78 4.67 -5.44
C GLU A 88 -13.98 3.87 -4.16
N ALA A 89 -13.09 4.03 -3.19
CA ALA A 89 -13.27 3.49 -1.85
C ALA A 89 -14.38 4.26 -1.12
N ASP A 90 -15.39 3.55 -0.64
CA ASP A 90 -16.56 4.10 0.04
C ASP A 90 -16.24 4.40 1.52
N TRP A 91 -15.61 5.55 1.77
CA TRP A 91 -15.14 5.89 3.12
C TRP A 91 -16.29 6.11 4.13
N ASP A 92 -17.51 6.39 3.68
CA ASP A 92 -18.68 6.48 4.56
C ASP A 92 -18.93 5.16 5.30
N GLU A 93 -18.67 4.02 4.64
CA GLU A 93 -18.80 2.71 5.29
C GLU A 93 -17.73 2.51 6.39
N ILE A 94 -16.57 3.14 6.29
CA ILE A 94 -15.57 3.14 7.38
C ILE A 94 -16.08 3.94 8.58
N ALA A 95 -16.74 5.07 8.34
CA ALA A 95 -17.39 5.85 9.39
C ALA A 95 -18.46 5.03 10.10
N ARG A 96 -19.34 4.36 9.34
CA ARG A 96 -20.37 3.44 9.90
C ARG A 96 -19.74 2.29 10.67
N LEU A 97 -18.68 1.67 10.15
CA LEU A 97 -17.96 0.62 10.87
C LEU A 97 -17.48 1.13 12.24
N ARG A 98 -16.94 2.34 12.31
CA ARG A 98 -16.46 2.95 13.55
C ARG A 98 -17.56 3.15 14.60
N GLU A 99 -18.80 3.35 14.18
CA GLU A 99 -19.97 3.52 15.06
C GLU A 99 -20.48 2.19 15.64
N ILE A 100 -20.29 1.07 14.93
CA ILE A 100 -20.86 -0.23 15.31
C ILE A 100 -19.91 -1.16 16.06
N VAL A 101 -18.61 -0.85 16.12
CA VAL A 101 -17.62 -1.60 16.91
C VAL A 101 -16.88 -0.71 17.89
N SER A 102 -16.47 -1.29 19.01
CA SER A 102 -15.69 -0.62 20.06
C SER A 102 -14.18 -0.77 19.87
N VAL A 103 -13.74 -1.85 19.22
CA VAL A 103 -12.33 -2.08 18.89
C VAL A 103 -11.78 -1.03 17.91
N PRO A 104 -10.46 -0.74 17.93
CA PRO A 104 -9.86 0.20 16.99
C PRO A 104 -10.11 -0.19 15.52
N VAL A 105 -10.45 0.81 14.70
CA VAL A 105 -10.67 0.68 13.26
C VAL A 105 -9.53 1.33 12.48
N ILE A 106 -8.98 0.60 11.50
CA ILE A 106 -8.03 1.14 10.51
C ILE A 106 -8.74 1.33 9.16
N GLY A 107 -8.80 2.57 8.69
CA GLY A 107 -9.31 2.88 7.36
C GLY A 107 -8.32 2.54 6.25
N ASN A 108 -8.80 2.00 5.13
CA ASN A 108 -7.96 1.65 3.98
C ASN A 108 -8.70 1.84 2.65
N GLY A 109 -8.00 2.42 1.68
CA GLY A 109 -8.49 2.64 0.32
C GLY A 109 -8.23 4.07 -0.13
N ASP A 110 -7.63 4.23 -1.31
CA ASP A 110 -7.46 5.51 -2.03
C ASP A 110 -6.75 6.64 -1.28
N VAL A 111 -5.92 6.29 -0.30
CA VAL A 111 -4.97 7.20 0.33
C VAL A 111 -3.72 7.26 -0.55
N GLN A 112 -3.49 8.39 -1.22
CA GLN A 112 -2.41 8.57 -2.19
C GLN A 112 -1.36 9.57 -1.73
N THR A 113 -1.76 10.53 -0.91
CA THR A 113 -0.92 11.63 -0.43
C THR A 113 -0.94 11.72 1.10
N PRO A 114 0.01 12.43 1.72
CA PRO A 114 -0.07 12.75 3.14
C PRO A 114 -1.37 13.44 3.55
N ALA A 115 -1.92 14.31 2.70
CA ALA A 115 -3.18 15.01 2.95
C ALA A 115 -4.39 14.06 2.97
N ASP A 116 -4.36 12.98 2.19
CA ASP A 116 -5.42 11.97 2.21
C ASP A 116 -5.49 11.22 3.53
N ILE A 117 -4.38 11.11 4.26
CA ILE A 117 -4.36 10.52 5.60
C ILE A 117 -5.23 11.34 6.54
N ASP A 118 -5.08 12.67 6.50
CA ASP A 118 -5.85 13.57 7.36
C ASP A 118 -7.32 13.64 6.91
N ARG A 119 -7.58 13.69 5.60
CA ARG A 119 -8.96 13.59 5.07
C ARG A 119 -9.65 12.31 5.54
N MET A 120 -9.01 11.15 5.41
CA MET A 120 -9.59 9.87 5.84
C MET A 120 -9.90 9.88 7.34
N LYS A 121 -8.97 10.36 8.17
CA LYS A 121 -9.20 10.43 9.62
C LYS A 121 -10.34 11.38 9.98
N THR A 122 -10.37 12.58 9.40
CA THR A 122 -11.41 13.58 9.66
C THR A 122 -12.78 13.09 9.19
N HIS A 123 -12.87 12.48 8.02
CA HIS A 123 -14.13 12.04 7.43
C HIS A 123 -14.71 10.79 8.13
N THR A 124 -13.86 9.84 8.53
CA THR A 124 -14.31 8.53 9.03
C THR A 124 -14.22 8.35 10.53
N GLY A 125 -13.45 9.18 11.23
CA GLY A 125 -13.15 8.97 12.65
C GLY A 125 -12.31 7.72 12.95
N CYS A 126 -11.73 7.06 11.93
CA CYS A 126 -10.90 5.87 12.14
C CYS A 126 -9.66 6.17 12.98
N ASN A 127 -9.20 5.17 13.74
CA ASN A 127 -8.09 5.32 14.67
C ASN A 127 -6.75 5.43 13.93
N ALA A 128 -6.59 4.76 12.79
CA ALA A 128 -5.41 4.85 11.94
C ALA A 128 -5.74 4.61 10.46
N VAL A 129 -4.76 4.88 9.60
CA VAL A 129 -4.87 4.72 8.14
C VAL A 129 -3.84 3.71 7.66
N MET A 130 -4.27 2.76 6.85
CA MET A 130 -3.39 1.82 6.16
C MET A 130 -3.20 2.24 4.70
N ILE A 131 -1.95 2.33 4.29
CA ILE A 131 -1.54 2.73 2.93
C ILE A 131 -0.89 1.53 2.24
N GLY A 132 -1.38 1.21 1.04
CA GLY A 132 -0.86 0.11 0.23
C GLY A 132 -0.09 0.60 -0.99
N ARG A 133 -0.77 0.63 -2.14
CA ARG A 133 -0.19 0.93 -3.47
C ARG A 133 0.62 2.24 -3.50
N ALA A 134 0.11 3.30 -2.87
CA ALA A 134 0.75 4.61 -2.87
C ALA A 134 2.09 4.66 -2.13
N ALA A 135 2.40 3.67 -1.28
CA ALA A 135 3.69 3.57 -0.61
C ALA A 135 4.77 2.86 -1.46
N ILE A 136 4.37 2.15 -2.53
CA ILE A 136 5.32 1.41 -3.37
C ILE A 136 6.12 2.40 -4.23
N GLY A 137 7.41 2.53 -3.93
CA GLY A 137 8.29 3.55 -4.52
C GLY A 137 8.16 4.94 -3.87
N ASN A 138 7.39 5.04 -2.77
CA ASN A 138 7.15 6.26 -2.01
C ASN A 138 7.04 5.98 -0.50
N PRO A 139 8.08 5.42 0.15
CA PRO A 139 8.05 5.14 1.59
C PRO A 139 7.88 6.40 2.45
N TRP A 140 8.26 7.59 1.96
CA TRP A 140 8.20 8.84 2.71
C TRP A 140 6.77 9.31 3.05
N ILE A 141 5.75 8.73 2.42
CA ILE A 141 4.35 8.98 2.79
C ILE A 141 4.09 8.67 4.27
N PHE A 142 4.78 7.69 4.85
CA PHE A 142 4.68 7.36 6.27
C PHE A 142 5.31 8.42 7.18
N ALA A 143 6.28 9.19 6.66
CA ALA A 143 6.85 10.36 7.32
C ALA A 143 6.06 11.66 7.03
N ARG A 144 4.85 11.54 6.46
CA ARG A 144 4.00 12.67 6.04
C ARG A 144 4.67 13.61 5.03
N ARG A 145 5.66 13.15 4.27
CA ARG A 145 6.33 13.94 3.23
C ARG A 145 5.74 13.63 1.86
N THR A 146 5.61 14.67 1.04
CA THR A 146 5.27 14.53 -0.38
C THR A 146 6.51 14.17 -1.18
N ARG A 147 6.32 13.48 -2.30
CA ARG A 147 7.43 13.08 -3.17
C ARG A 147 8.14 14.30 -3.76
N GLU A 148 7.37 15.33 -4.09
CA GLU A 148 7.81 16.63 -4.62
C GLU A 148 8.79 17.33 -3.68
N SER A 149 8.62 17.15 -2.36
CA SER A 149 9.47 17.77 -1.33
C SER A 149 10.85 17.13 -1.20
N LEU A 150 11.05 15.94 -1.76
CA LEU A 150 12.34 15.25 -1.69
C LEU A 150 13.34 15.89 -2.63
N THR A 151 14.61 15.87 -2.26
CA THR A 151 15.71 16.13 -3.18
C THR A 151 16.04 14.87 -3.98
N PHE A 152 16.70 15.04 -5.13
CA PHE A 152 17.17 13.89 -5.91
C PHE A 152 18.20 13.06 -5.14
N ALA A 153 19.05 13.69 -4.33
CA ALA A 153 19.98 12.99 -3.45
C ALA A 153 19.27 12.10 -2.42
N GLU A 154 18.19 12.58 -1.79
CA GLU A 154 17.39 11.77 -0.84
C GLU A 154 16.73 10.56 -1.52
N LEU A 155 16.24 10.74 -2.75
CA LEU A 155 15.71 9.66 -3.57
C LEU A 155 16.77 8.58 -3.83
N LEU A 156 17.95 8.98 -4.32
CA LEU A 156 19.04 8.04 -4.61
C LEU A 156 19.54 7.33 -3.35
N ALA A 157 19.70 8.06 -2.23
CA ALA A 157 20.10 7.46 -0.96
C ALA A 157 19.13 6.35 -0.54
N THR A 158 17.82 6.59 -0.66
CA THR A 158 16.79 5.59 -0.33
C THR A 158 16.80 4.40 -1.29
N ILE A 159 17.00 4.63 -2.59
CA ILE A 159 17.13 3.56 -3.60
C ILE A 159 18.35 2.68 -3.26
N ARG A 160 19.50 3.28 -2.96
CA ARG A 160 20.74 2.57 -2.62
C ARG A 160 20.58 1.75 -1.35
N GLN A 161 19.99 2.33 -0.30
CA GLN A 161 19.71 1.61 0.95
C GLN A 161 18.77 0.43 0.70
N HIS A 162 17.64 0.65 0.03
CA HIS A 162 16.65 -0.40 -0.22
C HIS A 162 17.25 -1.52 -1.11
N GLN A 163 18.10 -1.19 -2.09
CA GLN A 163 18.81 -2.20 -2.85
C GLN A 163 19.70 -3.06 -1.93
N ALA A 164 20.50 -2.44 -1.07
CA ALA A 164 21.38 -3.15 -0.16
C ALA A 164 20.60 -4.10 0.77
N GLU A 165 19.49 -3.64 1.33
CA GLU A 165 18.59 -4.46 2.17
C GLU A 165 17.99 -5.63 1.40
N MET A 166 17.54 -5.41 0.16
CA MET A 166 17.01 -6.47 -0.70
C MET A 166 18.07 -7.51 -1.05
N MET A 167 19.32 -7.10 -1.28
CA MET A 167 20.43 -8.00 -1.52
C MET A 167 20.79 -8.81 -0.27
N ALA A 168 20.81 -8.17 0.90
CA ALA A 168 21.07 -8.83 2.17
C ALA A 168 20.00 -9.88 2.49
N TYR A 169 18.72 -9.58 2.25
CA TYR A 169 17.62 -10.47 2.59
C TYR A 169 17.39 -11.59 1.57
N TYR A 170 17.40 -11.27 0.26
CA TYR A 170 17.07 -12.23 -0.79
C TYR A 170 18.29 -12.89 -1.45
N GLY A 171 19.52 -12.48 -1.07
CA GLY A 171 20.76 -12.99 -1.64
C GLY A 171 20.79 -12.84 -3.17
N ARG A 172 21.03 -13.94 -3.89
CA ARG A 172 21.10 -13.96 -5.36
C ARG A 172 19.83 -13.45 -6.06
N ARG A 173 18.67 -13.44 -5.38
CA ARG A 173 17.40 -12.93 -5.92
C ARG A 173 17.15 -11.45 -5.59
N GLY A 174 18.06 -10.79 -4.87
CA GLY A 174 17.88 -9.41 -4.43
C GLY A 174 17.64 -8.43 -5.59
N ILE A 175 18.47 -8.49 -6.64
CA ILE A 175 18.31 -7.62 -7.82
C ILE A 175 16.97 -7.87 -8.51
N SER A 176 16.63 -9.12 -8.81
CA SER A 176 15.38 -9.43 -9.52
C SER A 176 14.15 -9.04 -8.71
N ALA A 177 14.18 -9.22 -7.39
CA ALA A 177 13.12 -8.79 -6.50
C ALA A 177 13.04 -7.25 -6.36
N PHE A 178 14.16 -6.54 -6.44
CA PHE A 178 14.25 -5.09 -6.30
C PHE A 178 13.77 -4.31 -7.53
N ARG A 179 13.92 -4.85 -8.75
CA ARG A 179 13.55 -4.18 -10.02
C ARG A 179 12.16 -3.52 -9.99
N LYS A 180 11.15 -4.22 -9.47
CA LYS A 180 9.78 -3.69 -9.37
C LYS A 180 9.70 -2.43 -8.49
N HIS A 181 10.52 -2.32 -7.45
CA HIS A 181 10.60 -1.15 -6.59
C HIS A 181 11.39 -0.04 -7.27
N LEU A 182 12.53 -0.38 -7.87
CA LEU A 182 13.38 0.56 -8.62
C LEU A 182 12.61 1.28 -9.74
N LYS A 183 11.79 0.55 -10.51
CA LYS A 183 10.90 1.16 -11.52
C LYS A 183 9.97 2.20 -10.90
N ARG A 184 9.30 1.84 -9.80
CA ARG A 184 8.35 2.74 -9.11
C ARG A 184 9.01 3.97 -8.52
N TYR A 185 10.30 3.91 -8.18
CA TYR A 185 11.05 5.09 -7.74
C TYR A 185 11.40 6.07 -8.86
N LEU A 186 11.39 5.66 -10.13
CA LEU A 186 11.99 6.45 -11.21
C LEU A 186 11.05 6.73 -12.39
N GLU A 187 9.96 5.97 -12.54
CA GLU A 187 9.11 6.03 -13.74
C GLU A 187 8.43 7.38 -13.98
N ASP A 188 8.27 8.21 -12.95
CA ASP A 188 7.67 9.55 -13.06
C ASP A 188 8.69 10.65 -13.38
N LEU A 189 9.95 10.30 -13.66
CA LEU A 189 11.05 11.24 -13.96
C LEU A 189 11.41 11.17 -15.45
N PRO A 190 10.91 12.08 -16.33
CA PRO A 190 11.17 12.06 -17.77
C PRO A 190 12.65 12.08 -18.13
N LEU A 191 13.44 12.83 -17.36
CA LEU A 191 14.88 12.96 -17.56
C LEU A 191 15.61 11.60 -17.51
N LEU A 192 15.01 10.63 -16.82
CA LEU A 192 15.58 9.30 -16.59
C LEU A 192 14.87 8.19 -17.38
N GLU A 193 13.90 8.52 -18.22
CA GLU A 193 13.08 7.54 -18.95
C GLU A 193 13.93 6.56 -19.76
N SER A 194 14.97 7.05 -20.44
CA SER A 194 15.91 6.21 -21.20
C SER A 194 16.79 5.29 -20.34
N LEU A 195 16.89 5.53 -19.03
CA LEU A 195 17.63 4.67 -18.09
C LEU A 195 16.76 3.57 -17.48
N LEU A 196 15.42 3.66 -17.56
CA LEU A 196 14.53 2.70 -16.92
C LEU A 196 14.74 1.28 -17.44
N THR A 197 14.77 1.09 -18.76
CA THR A 197 14.99 -0.23 -19.36
C THR A 197 16.35 -0.82 -18.96
N PRO A 198 17.49 -0.11 -19.12
CA PRO A 198 18.79 -0.56 -18.60
C PRO A 198 18.75 -0.94 -17.11
N LEU A 199 18.18 -0.09 -16.26
CA LEU A 199 18.07 -0.34 -14.82
C LEU A 199 17.27 -1.61 -14.50
N MET A 200 16.23 -1.92 -15.29
CA MET A 200 15.43 -3.13 -15.13
C MET A 200 16.13 -4.38 -15.66
N MET A 201 17.07 -4.23 -16.60
CA MET A 201 17.82 -5.35 -17.18
C MET A 201 19.12 -5.64 -16.44
N ALA A 202 19.61 -4.68 -15.64
CA ALA A 202 20.86 -4.80 -14.89
C ALA A 202 21.01 -6.15 -14.17
N ALA A 203 22.12 -6.82 -14.42
CA ALA A 203 22.43 -8.16 -13.94
C ALA A 203 23.07 -8.16 -12.54
N SER A 204 23.57 -7.03 -12.07
CA SER A 204 24.28 -6.91 -10.81
C SER A 204 23.94 -5.64 -10.03
N ALA A 205 24.32 -5.62 -8.75
CA ALA A 205 24.19 -4.42 -7.93
C ALA A 205 25.10 -3.29 -8.43
N ALA A 206 26.32 -3.63 -8.86
CA ALA A 206 27.30 -2.68 -9.39
C ALA A 206 26.75 -1.96 -10.63
N GLU A 207 26.19 -2.72 -11.58
CA GLU A 207 25.60 -2.13 -12.80
C GLU A 207 24.44 -1.18 -12.50
N VAL A 208 23.62 -1.49 -11.49
CA VAL A 208 22.60 -0.54 -11.02
C VAL A 208 23.26 0.73 -10.46
N GLN A 209 24.34 0.62 -9.68
CA GLN A 209 25.03 1.80 -9.14
C GLN A 209 25.63 2.67 -10.25
N ASP A 210 26.21 2.06 -11.28
CA ASP A 210 26.75 2.79 -12.44
C ASP A 210 25.64 3.56 -13.17
N LEU A 211 24.49 2.92 -13.40
CA LEU A 211 23.33 3.57 -14.02
C LEU A 211 22.73 4.68 -13.14
N LEU A 212 22.74 4.53 -11.80
CA LEU A 212 22.33 5.59 -10.88
C LEU A 212 23.32 6.75 -10.87
N ALA A 213 24.62 6.50 -11.04
CA ALA A 213 25.61 7.57 -11.19
C ALA A 213 25.39 8.37 -12.48
N ILE A 214 25.03 7.70 -13.58
CA ILE A 214 24.61 8.38 -14.83
C ILE A 214 23.36 9.23 -14.59
N ALA A 215 22.38 8.72 -13.85
CA ALA A 215 21.18 9.49 -13.49
C ALA A 215 21.53 10.74 -12.67
N GLU A 216 22.43 10.61 -11.70
CA GLU A 216 22.95 11.70 -10.87
C GLU A 216 23.66 12.78 -11.70
N GLN A 217 24.51 12.37 -12.65
CA GLN A 217 25.18 13.29 -13.57
C GLN A 217 24.18 14.05 -14.45
N ARG A 218 23.17 13.36 -14.99
CA ARG A 218 22.12 14.00 -15.82
C ARG A 218 21.35 15.06 -15.04
N VAL A 219 20.95 14.76 -13.81
CA VAL A 219 20.29 15.73 -12.93
C VAL A 219 21.21 16.91 -12.64
N SER A 220 22.49 16.64 -12.35
CA SER A 220 23.48 17.69 -12.12
C SER A 220 23.64 18.65 -13.29
N GLN A 221 23.61 18.14 -14.52
CA GLN A 221 23.72 18.94 -15.75
C GLN A 221 22.43 19.70 -16.07
N PHE A 222 21.27 19.11 -15.76
CA PHE A 222 19.97 19.70 -16.09
C PHE A 222 19.52 20.78 -15.10
N ALA A 223 19.70 20.55 -13.80
CA ALA A 223 19.09 21.38 -12.75
C ALA A 223 20.07 21.81 -11.63
N GLY A 224 21.33 21.38 -11.67
CA GLY A 224 22.33 21.71 -10.64
C GLY A 224 22.51 20.61 -9.60
N PRO A 225 23.24 20.88 -8.49
CA PRO A 225 23.68 19.84 -7.56
C PRO A 225 22.52 18.97 -7.02
N PRO A 226 22.60 17.62 -7.07
CA PRO A 226 21.49 16.72 -6.69
C PRO A 226 20.87 16.94 -5.30
N HIS A 227 21.63 17.47 -4.35
CA HIS A 227 21.16 17.78 -3.00
C HIS A 227 20.36 19.10 -2.91
N GLN A 228 20.35 19.91 -3.97
CA GLN A 228 19.58 21.16 -4.09
C GLN A 228 18.42 21.03 -5.08
N VAL A 229 18.39 19.97 -5.88
CA VAL A 229 17.33 19.71 -6.87
C VAL A 229 16.19 18.93 -6.22
N HIS A 230 15.05 19.58 -6.02
CA HIS A 230 13.82 18.92 -5.57
C HIS A 230 13.15 18.14 -6.70
N LEU A 231 12.53 17.00 -6.36
CA LEU A 231 11.82 16.17 -7.34
C LEU A 231 10.68 16.92 -8.03
N ALA A 232 10.07 17.92 -7.38
CA ALA A 232 9.08 18.81 -8.01
C ALA A 232 9.55 19.42 -9.36
N GLN A 233 10.86 19.61 -9.52
CA GLN A 233 11.47 20.18 -10.73
C GLN A 233 11.68 19.13 -11.84
N LEU A 234 11.69 17.85 -11.48
CA LEU A 234 12.04 16.73 -12.35
C LEU A 234 10.86 15.82 -12.68
N LEU A 235 9.78 15.89 -11.91
CA LEU A 235 8.59 15.07 -12.10
C LEU A 235 7.84 15.46 -13.37
N ARG A 236 7.19 14.47 -14.01
CA ARG A 236 6.09 14.75 -14.94
C ARG A 236 5.06 15.60 -14.19
N ARG A 237 4.80 16.83 -14.65
CA ARG A 237 3.59 17.52 -14.20
C ARG A 237 2.41 16.66 -14.64
N PRO A 238 1.45 16.34 -13.75
CA PRO A 238 0.21 15.73 -14.22
C PRO A 238 -0.40 16.68 -15.25
N GLN A 239 -0.70 16.17 -16.45
CA GLN A 239 -1.70 16.86 -17.25
C GLN A 239 -3.00 16.82 -16.43
N PRO A 240 -3.71 17.95 -16.27
CA PRO A 240 -5.11 17.87 -15.87
C PRO A 240 -5.80 16.95 -16.89
N ASP A 241 -6.52 15.94 -16.40
CA ASP A 241 -7.28 14.92 -17.15
C ASP A 241 -6.63 13.53 -17.40
N SER A 242 -6.39 12.77 -16.32
CA SER A 242 -6.39 11.28 -16.43
C SER A 242 -7.09 10.54 -15.28
N LEU A 243 -7.95 11.21 -14.51
CA LEU A 243 -8.89 10.54 -13.60
C LEU A 243 -10.07 9.85 -14.31
N ALA A 244 -10.06 9.79 -15.65
CA ALA A 244 -10.97 8.97 -16.42
C ALA A 244 -10.20 8.21 -17.49
N ARG A 245 -9.84 6.95 -17.21
CA ARG A 245 -9.84 5.83 -18.18
C ARG A 245 -9.36 4.52 -17.54
N HIS A 246 -10.33 3.60 -17.46
CA HIS A 246 -10.28 2.13 -17.31
C HIS A 246 -10.19 1.54 -15.89
#